data_AF-A0A3D3J4U1-F1
#
_entry.id   AF-A0A3D3J4U1-F1
#
_cell.length_a   1.000
_cell.length_b   1.000
_cell.length_c   1.000
_cell.angle_alpha   90.00
_cell.angle_beta   90.00
_cell.angle_gamma   90.00
#
_symmetry.space_group_name_H-M   'P 1'
#
loop_
_entity.id
_entity.type
_entity.pdbx_description
1 polymer ?
#
loop_
_entity_poly.entity_id
_entity_poly.type
_entity_poly.pdbx_seq_one_letter_code
_entity_poly.pdbx_strand_id
1 'polypeptide(L)'
;KLYSIASGLEEALSDKIWLKSGGFLYIEQTKALCSIDVNTGKNIKKTDKETTFFECNMEATEEIARQIRLRNLSGIILIDYINMSEERHLNQVIGYLKKLICQDPVKTKVHDVTELSLVELTRQKELETLKDMLDAVKNKNEVSNV
;
A
#
# COMPACT_ATOMS: atom_id res chain seq x y z
N LYS A 1 -4.29 -27.60 -8.18
CA LYS A 1 -5.12 -26.39 -7.93
C LYS A 1 -4.87 -25.77 -6.54
N LEU A 2 -4.71 -26.56 -5.46
CA LEU A 2 -4.39 -26.04 -4.11
C LEU A 2 -3.07 -25.24 -4.04
N TYR A 3 -2.01 -25.74 -4.70
CA TYR A 3 -0.68 -25.10 -4.74
C TYR A 3 -0.69 -23.67 -5.30
N SER A 4 -1.58 -23.39 -6.28
CA SER A 4 -1.69 -22.06 -6.90
C SER A 4 -2.37 -21.03 -6.00
N ILE A 5 -3.18 -21.48 -5.03
CA ILE A 5 -3.86 -20.61 -4.07
C ILE A 5 -2.89 -20.24 -2.95
N ALA A 6 -2.11 -21.22 -2.45
CA ALA A 6 -1.08 -20.98 -1.44
C ALA A 6 -0.01 -20.00 -1.95
N SER A 7 0.50 -20.20 -3.18
CA SER A 7 1.46 -19.28 -3.78
C SER A 7 0.87 -17.88 -4.01
N GLY A 8 -0.40 -17.80 -4.42
CA GLY A 8 -1.09 -16.51 -4.59
C GLY A 8 -1.33 -15.78 -3.26
N LEU A 9 -1.50 -16.52 -2.16
CA LEU A 9 -1.64 -15.94 -0.82
C LEU A 9 -0.30 -15.42 -0.29
N GLU A 10 0.79 -16.17 -0.48
CA GLU A 10 2.15 -15.70 -0.13
C GLU A 10 2.53 -14.45 -0.92
N GLU A 11 2.22 -14.40 -2.22
CA GLU A 11 2.43 -13.22 -3.05
C GLU A 11 1.55 -12.04 -2.60
N ALA A 12 0.28 -12.29 -2.24
CA ALA A 12 -0.61 -11.27 -1.71
C ALA A 12 -0.19 -10.71 -0.34
N LEU A 13 0.62 -11.46 0.41
CA LEU A 13 1.16 -11.07 1.71
C LEU A 13 2.63 -10.61 1.66
N SER A 14 3.29 -10.72 0.50
CA SER A 14 4.63 -10.17 0.31
C SER A 14 4.65 -8.70 0.73
N ASP A 15 5.59 -8.31 1.57
CA ASP A 15 5.73 -6.91 1.96
C ASP A 15 6.14 -6.05 0.75
N LYS A 16 6.83 -6.65 -0.23
CA LYS A 16 7.23 -5.98 -1.47
C LYS A 16 6.24 -6.24 -2.61
N ILE A 17 5.74 -5.17 -3.24
CA ILE A 17 4.84 -5.22 -4.38
C ILE A 17 5.44 -4.49 -5.58
N TRP A 18 5.60 -5.16 -6.71
CA TRP A 18 6.17 -4.55 -7.92
C TRP A 18 5.13 -3.74 -8.69
N LEU A 19 5.56 -2.59 -9.17
CA LEU A 19 4.83 -1.77 -10.14
C LEU A 19 5.26 -2.15 -11.56
N LYS A 20 4.39 -1.94 -12.56
CA LYS A 20 4.65 -2.28 -13.98
C LYS A 20 5.82 -1.49 -14.54
N SER A 21 6.03 -0.25 -14.08
CA SER A 21 7.20 0.57 -14.45
C SER A 21 8.53 0.09 -13.84
N GLY A 22 8.51 -0.92 -12.97
CA GLY A 22 9.69 -1.42 -12.27
C GLY A 22 9.99 -0.71 -10.94
N GLY A 23 9.18 0.28 -10.53
CA GLY A 23 9.08 0.70 -9.13
C GLY A 23 8.49 -0.40 -8.24
N PHE A 24 8.44 -0.16 -6.93
CA PHE A 24 7.83 -1.09 -6.00
C PHE A 24 7.35 -0.39 -4.74
N LEU A 25 6.38 -1.01 -4.07
CA LEU A 25 5.90 -0.63 -2.75
C LEU A 25 6.50 -1.56 -1.69
N TYR A 26 6.76 -1.03 -0.50
CA TYR A 26 6.86 -1.82 0.72
C TYR A 26 5.64 -1.54 1.60
N ILE A 27 4.90 -2.57 1.98
CA ILE A 27 3.71 -2.47 2.84
C ILE A 27 3.99 -3.20 4.14
N GLU A 28 4.11 -2.47 5.25
CA GLU A 28 4.41 -3.03 6.56
C GLU A 28 3.26 -2.78 7.54
N GLN A 29 2.56 -3.85 7.91
CA GLN A 29 1.55 -3.82 8.94
C GLN A 29 2.17 -4.08 10.32
N THR A 30 2.02 -3.09 11.21
CA THR A 30 2.36 -3.19 12.64
C THR A 30 1.10 -3.36 13.50
N LYS A 31 1.26 -3.39 14.83
CA LYS A 31 0.14 -3.44 15.78
C LYS A 31 -0.73 -2.17 15.76
N ALA A 32 -0.12 -1.01 15.51
CA ALA A 32 -0.78 0.29 15.65
C ALA A 32 -1.17 0.92 14.31
N LEU A 33 -0.34 0.75 13.29
CA LEU A 33 -0.50 1.36 11.98
C LEU A 33 0.06 0.50 10.85
N CYS A 34 -0.29 0.85 9.62
CA CYS A 34 0.36 0.33 8.42
C CYS A 34 1.18 1.45 7.75
N SER A 35 2.45 1.19 7.44
CA SER A 35 3.25 2.05 6.57
C SER A 35 3.25 1.51 5.14
N ILE A 36 3.26 2.41 4.17
CA ILE A 36 3.43 2.08 2.75
C ILE A 36 4.48 3.01 2.15
N ASP A 37 5.56 2.45 1.65
CA ASP A 37 6.72 3.18 1.12
C ASP A 37 6.84 2.98 -0.40
N VAL A 38 6.93 4.08 -1.15
CA VAL A 38 7.01 4.06 -2.63
C VAL A 38 8.45 4.23 -3.08
N ASN A 39 8.93 3.27 -3.87
CA ASN A 39 10.31 3.26 -4.35
C ASN A 39 10.40 3.20 -5.87
N THR A 40 11.40 3.89 -6.41
CA THR A 40 11.84 3.70 -7.79
C THR A 40 12.78 2.50 -7.92
N GLY A 41 12.63 1.71 -8.98
CA GLY A 41 13.59 0.67 -9.33
C GLY A 41 14.89 1.24 -9.92
N LYS A 42 15.97 0.45 -9.84
CA LYS A 42 17.31 0.82 -10.36
C LYS A 42 17.36 1.08 -11.88
N ASN A 43 16.32 0.70 -12.62
CA ASN A 43 16.29 0.71 -14.09
C ASN A 43 15.53 1.90 -14.69
N ILE A 44 15.08 2.88 -13.90
CA ILE A 44 14.41 4.04 -14.48
C ILE A 44 15.46 5.02 -15.04
N LYS A 45 15.83 4.80 -16.31
CA LYS A 45 16.86 5.54 -17.05
C LYS A 45 16.30 6.77 -17.79
N LYS A 46 15.24 7.40 -17.28
CA LYS A 46 14.72 8.63 -17.90
C LYS A 46 15.65 9.80 -17.52
N THR A 47 15.89 10.69 -18.48
CA THR A 47 16.67 11.92 -18.29
C THR A 47 15.98 12.89 -17.34
N ASP A 48 14.64 12.86 -17.29
CA ASP A 48 13.85 13.65 -16.36
C ASP A 48 13.39 12.81 -15.15
N LYS A 49 14.02 13.09 -14.01
CA LYS A 49 13.72 12.44 -12.73
C LYS A 49 12.41 12.91 -12.13
N GLU A 50 12.01 14.16 -12.33
CA GLU A 50 10.79 14.71 -11.74
C GLU A 50 9.57 14.03 -12.36
N THR A 51 9.50 14.00 -13.70
CA THR A 51 8.44 13.28 -14.42
C THR A 51 8.41 11.80 -14.05
N THR A 52 9.58 11.18 -13.88
CA THR A 52 9.69 9.78 -13.45
C THR A 52 9.07 9.54 -12.07
N PHE A 53 9.41 10.37 -11.09
CA PHE A 53 8.88 10.24 -9.74
C PHE A 53 7.38 10.48 -9.71
N PHE A 54 6.90 11.48 -10.44
CA PHE A 54 5.48 11.73 -10.59
C PHE A 54 4.73 10.55 -11.20
N GLU A 55 5.17 10.02 -12.34
CA GLU A 55 4.56 8.85 -12.97
C GLU A 55 4.59 7.62 -12.04
N CYS A 56 5.69 7.40 -11.32
CA CYS A 56 5.82 6.31 -10.38
C CYS A 56 4.85 6.46 -9.20
N ASN A 57 4.71 7.65 -8.64
CA ASN A 57 3.75 7.93 -7.57
C ASN A 57 2.30 7.78 -8.04
N MET A 58 1.98 8.15 -9.28
CA MET A 58 0.65 7.96 -9.87
C MET A 58 0.30 6.47 -9.99
N GLU A 59 1.22 5.66 -10.52
CA GLU A 59 1.06 4.21 -10.59
C GLU A 59 0.98 3.57 -9.20
N ALA A 60 1.87 3.99 -8.28
CA ALA A 60 1.87 3.55 -6.89
C ALA A 60 0.52 3.80 -6.23
N THR A 61 -0.11 4.94 -6.49
CA THR A 61 -1.41 5.30 -5.91
C THR A 61 -2.52 4.33 -6.31
N GLU A 62 -2.53 3.85 -7.55
CA GLU A 62 -3.49 2.82 -8.00
C GLU A 62 -3.28 1.51 -7.24
N GLU A 63 -2.03 1.10 -7.13
CA GLU A 63 -1.67 -0.17 -6.48
C GLU A 63 -1.89 -0.11 -4.96
N ILE A 64 -1.58 1.03 -4.31
CA ILE A 64 -1.88 1.27 -2.90
C ILE A 64 -3.37 1.11 -2.63
N ALA A 65 -4.23 1.80 -3.41
CA ALA A 65 -5.68 1.69 -3.23
C ALA A 65 -6.18 0.25 -3.43
N ARG A 66 -5.60 -0.49 -4.38
CA ARG A 66 -5.90 -1.91 -4.61
C ARG A 66 -5.46 -2.78 -3.43
N GLN A 67 -4.27 -2.58 -2.90
CA GLN A 67 -3.70 -3.36 -1.79
C GLN A 67 -4.42 -3.12 -0.46
N ILE A 68 -4.83 -1.87 -0.19
CA ILE A 68 -5.67 -1.54 0.97
C ILE A 68 -6.92 -2.42 0.98
N ARG A 69 -7.61 -2.53 -0.15
CA ARG A 69 -8.81 -3.38 -0.28
C ARG A 69 -8.46 -4.87 -0.25
N LEU A 70 -7.45 -5.30 -1.00
CA LEU A 70 -7.09 -6.72 -1.14
C LEU A 70 -6.67 -7.33 0.20
N ARG A 71 -5.84 -6.61 0.98
CA ARG A 71 -5.34 -7.08 2.29
C ARG A 71 -6.27 -6.69 3.44
N ASN A 72 -7.35 -5.97 3.15
CA ASN A 72 -8.23 -5.35 4.13
C ASN A 72 -7.48 -4.51 5.19
N LEU A 73 -6.49 -3.73 4.75
CA LEU A 73 -5.73 -2.84 5.64
C LEU A 73 -6.70 -1.85 6.31
N SER A 74 -6.57 -1.64 7.61
CA SER A 74 -7.52 -0.85 8.40
C SER A 74 -6.79 -0.11 9.53
N GLY A 75 -7.44 0.90 10.10
CA GLY A 75 -6.84 1.79 11.10
C GLY A 75 -6.07 2.92 10.44
N ILE A 76 -4.94 3.32 11.06
CA ILE A 76 -4.05 4.37 10.56
C ILE A 76 -3.16 3.78 9.47
N ILE A 77 -3.13 4.43 8.31
CA ILE A 77 -2.27 4.07 7.19
C ILE A 77 -1.49 5.33 6.79
N LEU A 78 -0.16 5.21 6.73
CA LEU A 78 0.76 6.27 6.33
C LEU A 78 1.40 5.88 5.00
N ILE A 79 1.38 6.79 4.03
CA ILE A 79 2.00 6.60 2.72
C ILE A 79 3.17 7.57 2.56
N ASP A 80 4.36 7.03 2.36
CA ASP A 80 5.58 7.74 2.01
C ASP A 80 5.77 7.70 0.49
N TYR A 81 5.42 8.80 -0.17
CA TYR A 81 5.59 8.95 -1.62
C TYR A 81 7.01 9.39 -1.94
N ILE A 82 7.48 9.09 -3.16
CA ILE A 82 8.76 9.63 -3.62
C ILE A 82 8.68 11.15 -3.64
N ASN A 83 9.67 11.82 -3.03
CA ASN A 83 9.74 13.27 -3.02
C ASN A 83 9.75 13.85 -4.44
N MET A 84 8.83 14.78 -4.68
CA MET A 84 8.69 15.55 -5.93
C MET A 84 9.03 17.01 -5.64
N SER A 85 9.69 17.67 -6.58
CA SER A 85 10.08 19.08 -6.42
C SER A 85 8.93 20.05 -6.65
N GLU A 86 7.92 19.64 -7.41
CA GLU A 86 6.78 20.49 -7.73
C GLU A 86 5.55 20.15 -6.89
N GLU A 87 5.07 21.11 -6.12
CA GLU A 87 3.88 20.96 -5.26
C GLU A 87 2.62 20.53 -6.05
N ARG A 88 2.52 20.96 -7.31
CA ARG A 88 1.40 20.56 -8.20
C ARG A 88 1.33 19.05 -8.40
N HIS A 89 2.48 18.37 -8.46
CA HIS A 89 2.54 16.92 -8.64
C HIS A 89 2.04 16.20 -7.39
N LEU A 90 2.44 16.65 -6.19
CA LEU A 90 1.93 16.11 -4.94
C LEU A 90 0.42 16.28 -4.82
N ASN A 91 -0.10 17.46 -5.15
CA ASN A 91 -1.54 17.74 -5.16
C ASN A 91 -2.31 16.84 -6.14
N GLN A 92 -1.74 16.55 -7.32
CA GLN A 92 -2.33 15.61 -8.27
C GLN A 92 -2.34 14.17 -7.76
N VAL A 93 -1.25 13.71 -7.13
CA VAL A 93 -1.17 12.38 -6.52
C VAL A 93 -2.21 12.22 -5.40
N ILE A 94 -2.31 13.20 -4.49
CA ILE A 94 -3.29 13.18 -3.39
C ILE A 94 -4.72 13.25 -3.94
N GLY A 95 -4.98 14.11 -4.92
CA GLY A 95 -6.28 14.20 -5.59
C GLY A 95 -6.67 12.86 -6.22
N TYR A 96 -5.71 12.16 -6.83
CA TYR A 96 -5.95 10.86 -7.41
C TYR A 96 -6.20 9.78 -6.36
N LEU A 97 -5.43 9.77 -5.27
CA LEU A 97 -5.64 8.89 -4.12
C LEU A 97 -7.07 9.07 -3.58
N LYS A 98 -7.50 10.31 -3.33
CA LYS A 98 -8.86 10.62 -2.86
C LYS A 98 -9.93 10.05 -3.81
N LYS A 99 -9.75 10.21 -5.13
CA LYS A 99 -10.66 9.65 -6.14
C LYS A 99 -10.76 8.11 -6.08
N LEU A 100 -9.63 7.42 -5.89
CA LEU A 100 -9.59 5.97 -5.82
C LEU A 100 -10.16 5.42 -4.51
N ILE A 101 -9.90 6.11 -3.40
CA ILE A 101 -10.41 5.75 -2.07
C ILE A 101 -11.93 5.91 -1.98
N CYS A 102 -12.55 6.84 -2.72
CA CYS A 102 -14.01 6.93 -2.81
C CYS A 102 -14.69 5.67 -3.36
N GLN A 103 -13.94 4.76 -3.99
CA GLN A 103 -14.45 3.48 -4.52
C GLN A 103 -14.30 2.33 -3.50
N ASP A 104 -13.70 2.60 -2.33
CA ASP A 104 -13.60 1.62 -1.25
C ASP A 104 -14.98 1.40 -0.62
N PRO A 105 -15.46 0.14 -0.51
CA PRO A 105 -16.72 -0.15 0.16
C PRO A 105 -16.69 0.16 1.66
N VAL A 106 -15.51 0.19 2.28
CA VAL A 106 -15.33 0.52 3.70
C VAL A 106 -15.05 2.01 3.83
N LYS A 107 -15.60 2.63 4.87
CA LYS A 107 -15.41 4.06 5.14
C LYS A 107 -13.93 4.38 5.33
N THR A 108 -13.38 5.12 4.38
CA THR A 108 -11.99 5.55 4.36
C THR A 108 -11.90 7.06 4.18
N LYS A 109 -11.04 7.71 4.96
CA LYS A 109 -10.80 9.14 4.90
C LYS A 109 -9.31 9.41 4.73
N VAL A 110 -8.96 10.10 3.64
CA VAL A 110 -7.65 10.75 3.47
C VAL A 110 -7.70 12.08 4.23
N HIS A 111 -6.77 12.30 5.15
CA HIS A 111 -6.71 13.52 5.96
C HIS A 111 -5.89 14.59 5.26
N ASP A 112 -4.59 14.64 5.54
CA ASP A 112 -3.67 15.62 4.96
C ASP A 112 -2.25 15.03 4.82
N VAL A 113 -1.34 15.83 4.30
CA VAL A 113 0.10 15.58 4.35
C VAL A 113 0.63 16.07 5.70
N THR A 114 1.33 15.21 6.42
CA THR A 114 2.00 15.57 7.67
C THR A 114 3.19 16.51 7.43
N GLU A 115 3.69 17.15 8.49
CA GLU A 115 4.92 17.95 8.41
C GLU A 115 6.16 17.14 7.99
N LEU A 116 6.09 15.81 8.10
CA LEU A 116 7.13 14.88 7.65
C LEU A 116 6.93 14.41 6.20
N SER A 117 6.06 15.08 5.43
CA SER A 117 5.73 14.75 4.03
C SER A 117 5.04 13.39 3.81
N LEU A 118 4.47 12.79 4.86
CA LEU A 118 3.68 11.56 4.75
C LEU A 118 2.21 11.86 4.51
N VAL A 119 1.56 11.12 3.62
CA VAL A 119 0.11 11.19 3.42
C VAL A 119 -0.59 10.31 4.45
N GLU A 120 -1.48 10.90 5.24
CA GLU A 120 -2.23 10.19 6.28
C GLU A 120 -3.64 9.81 5.81
N LEU A 121 -4.04 8.56 6.04
CA LEU A 121 -5.42 8.12 5.89
C LEU A 121 -5.86 7.19 7.01
N THR A 122 -7.17 7.18 7.25
CA THR A 122 -7.81 6.26 8.19
C THR A 122 -8.88 5.45 7.48
N ARG A 123 -8.90 4.14 7.73
CA ARG A 123 -9.92 3.22 7.22
C ARG A 123 -10.59 2.49 8.38
N GLN A 124 -11.92 2.45 8.40
CA GLN A 124 -12.68 1.84 9.48
C GLN A 124 -12.31 0.35 9.62
N LYS A 125 -12.07 -0.09 10.86
CA LYS A 125 -11.75 -1.50 11.16
C LYS A 125 -13.03 -2.28 11.39
N GLU A 126 -13.49 -2.99 10.36
CA GLU A 126 -14.69 -3.85 10.41
C GLU A 126 -14.34 -5.35 10.48
N LEU A 127 -13.27 -5.75 9.80
CA LEU A 127 -12.79 -7.13 9.71
C LEU A 127 -11.27 -7.18 9.97
N GLU A 128 -10.76 -8.37 10.27
CA GLU A 128 -9.33 -8.63 10.40
C GLU A 128 -8.60 -8.41 9.06
N THR A 129 -7.31 -8.06 9.11
CA THR A 129 -6.51 -7.99 7.88
C THR A 129 -6.19 -9.39 7.39
N LEU A 130 -5.81 -9.52 6.12
CA LEU A 130 -5.38 -10.80 5.56
C LEU A 130 -4.19 -11.41 6.33
N LYS A 131 -3.29 -10.55 6.83
CA LYS A 131 -2.14 -10.95 7.65
C LYS A 131 -2.58 -11.49 9.00
N ASP A 132 -3.45 -10.76 9.70
CA ASP A 132 -3.98 -11.17 11.01
C ASP A 132 -4.71 -12.52 10.92
N MET A 133 -5.52 -12.71 9.86
CA MET A 133 -6.21 -13.97 9.61
C MET A 133 -5.23 -15.13 9.39
N LEU A 134 -4.15 -14.92 8.62
CA LEU A 134 -3.15 -15.96 8.39
C LEU A 134 -2.41 -16.32 9.68
N ASP A 135 -2.01 -15.32 10.47
CA ASP A 135 -1.29 -15.54 11.72
C ASP A 135 -2.17 -16.31 12.72
N ALA A 136 -3.47 -16.01 12.78
CA ALA A 136 -4.43 -16.76 13.58
C ALA A 136 -4.55 -18.24 13.15
N VAL A 137 -4.51 -18.53 11.85
CA VAL A 137 -4.53 -19.91 11.33
C VAL A 137 -3.24 -20.66 11.65
N LYS A 138 -2.07 -20.02 11.48
CA LYS A 138 -0.77 -20.62 11.81
C LYS A 138 -0.67 -21.00 13.28
N ASN A 139 -1.06 -20.09 14.17
CA ASN A 139 -1.02 -20.33 15.61
C ASN A 139 -1.94 -21.49 16.05
N LYS A 140 -3.12 -21.66 15.43
CA LYS A 140 -4.01 -22.80 15.72
C LYS A 140 -3.42 -24.16 15.30
N ASN A 141 -2.68 -24.19 14.19
CA ASN A 141 -2.04 -25.42 13.72
C ASN A 141 -0.86 -25.83 14.59
N GLU A 142 -0.13 -24.87 15.17
CA GLU A 142 0.94 -25.17 16.13
C GLU A 142 0.38 -25.75 17.43
N VAL A 143 -0.71 -25.19 17.96
CA VAL A 143 -1.35 -25.69 19.20
C VAL A 143 -2.00 -27.07 19.01
N SER A 144 -2.43 -27.42 17.79
CA SER A 144 -3.05 -28.72 17.50
C SER A 144 -2.04 -29.85 17.27
N ASN A 145 -0.75 -29.51 17.10
CA ASN A 145 0.35 -30.47 16.90
C ASN A 145 1.17 -30.71 18.19
N VAL A 146 0.69 -30.21 19.33
CA VAL A 146 1.22 -30.45 20.68
C VAL A 146 0.21 -31.27 21.47
#